data_AF-A0A969DN72-F1
#
_entry.id   AF-A0A969DN72-F1
#
_cell.length_a   1.000
_cell.length_b   1.000
_cell.length_c   1.000
_cell.angle_alpha   90.00
_cell.angle_beta   90.00
_cell.angle_gamma   90.00
#
_symmetry.space_group_name_H-M   'P 1'
#
loop_
_entity.id
_entity.type
_entity.pdbx_description
1 polymer ?
#
loop_
_entity_poly.entity_id
_entity_poly.type
_entity_poly.pdbx_seq_one_letter_code
_entity_poly.pdbx_strand_id
1 'polypeptide(L)'
;MIIISDTSPISNLLVIGQLPLLRKLYDKVVIPEVEGALLSLGDPHAAQGDSELAGTAIETSLTGKIQVTLHKPDELPATILEDLYYPLLETDDEYVVHGFSYANYLEELGETAQQDIYSQSSIDLAMRDAFRKMRHFLMTTQGLSEDEAISLMSVAVDFGVTQIVDGNWGVHGVIKKDVLPSA
;
A
#
# COMPACT_ATOMS: atom_id res chain seq x y z
N MET A 1 -11.94 6.66 -10.73
CA MET A 1 -11.04 7.82 -10.48
C MET A 1 -10.13 7.37 -9.38
N ILE A 2 -8.88 7.10 -9.71
CA ILE A 2 -7.88 6.68 -8.73
C ILE A 2 -7.17 7.95 -8.30
N ILE A 3 -7.50 8.44 -7.10
CA ILE A 3 -6.80 9.56 -6.47
C ILE A 3 -5.68 8.96 -5.65
N ILE A 4 -4.45 9.37 -5.95
CA ILE A 4 -3.31 9.06 -5.11
C ILE A 4 -3.29 10.11 -3.97
N SER A 5 -3.90 9.76 -2.83
CA SER A 5 -3.87 10.48 -1.54
C SER A 5 -3.80 9.43 -0.43
N ASP A 6 -2.99 9.73 0.58
CA ASP A 6 -2.88 9.17 1.94
C ASP A 6 -4.10 8.47 2.59
N THR A 7 -5.34 8.65 2.10
CA THR A 7 -6.59 8.38 2.83
C THR A 7 -7.35 7.06 2.53
N SER A 8 -6.94 6.15 1.63
CA SER A 8 -7.68 4.86 1.44
C SER A 8 -7.04 3.79 0.53
N PRO A 9 -7.52 2.53 0.57
CA PRO A 9 -6.97 1.46 -0.24
C PRO A 9 -7.18 1.81 -1.70
N ILE A 10 -6.08 1.75 -2.43
CA ILE A 10 -5.71 2.59 -3.57
C ILE A 10 -5.12 3.92 -3.11
N SER A 11 -3.95 3.88 -2.45
CA SER A 11 -2.68 4.48 -2.92
C SER A 11 -1.63 4.74 -1.82
N ASN A 12 -0.38 4.86 -2.27
CA ASN A 12 0.77 5.63 -1.73
C ASN A 12 1.93 4.99 -0.93
N LEU A 13 3.13 5.08 -1.54
CA LEU A 13 4.52 5.12 -1.01
C LEU A 13 5.35 5.96 -2.04
N LEU A 14 6.39 6.76 -1.75
CA LEU A 14 7.63 6.56 -0.97
C LEU A 14 8.43 7.88 -0.89
N VAL A 15 9.05 8.27 0.24
CA VAL A 15 10.30 9.09 0.29
C VAL A 15 11.17 8.73 1.51
N ILE A 16 12.40 8.24 1.26
CA ILE A 16 13.56 8.38 2.15
C ILE A 16 14.78 8.83 1.33
N GLY A 17 14.84 10.12 0.98
CA GLY A 17 16.10 10.87 0.82
C GLY A 17 17.22 10.40 -0.16
N GLN A 18 16.95 9.65 -1.25
CA GLN A 18 18.03 9.21 -2.18
C GLN A 18 17.71 9.48 -3.68
N LEU A 19 17.96 10.71 -4.14
CA LEU A 19 17.74 11.12 -5.54
C LEU A 19 18.56 10.39 -6.64
N PRO A 20 19.71 9.73 -6.39
CA PRO A 20 20.40 8.94 -7.42
C PRO A 20 19.76 7.56 -7.71
N LEU A 21 18.98 7.01 -6.76
CA LEU A 21 18.34 5.69 -6.88
C LEU A 21 17.02 5.74 -7.67
N LEU A 22 16.38 6.91 -7.69
CA LEU A 22 15.06 7.15 -8.31
C LEU A 22 15.06 7.08 -9.86
N ARG A 23 16.23 6.94 -10.49
CA ARG A 23 16.36 6.93 -11.96
C ARG A 23 16.24 5.52 -12.58
N LYS A 24 15.96 4.48 -11.78
CA LYS A 24 15.94 3.10 -12.27
C LYS A 24 14.74 2.24 -11.85
N LEU A 25 13.83 2.75 -11.04
CA LEU A 25 12.83 1.94 -10.35
C LEU A 25 11.49 2.64 -10.34
N TYR A 26 10.41 1.93 -10.70
CA TYR A 26 9.11 1.87 -10.01
C TYR A 26 8.10 1.21 -10.95
N ASP A 27 7.69 -0.01 -10.63
CA ASP A 27 6.46 -0.59 -11.13
C ASP A 27 5.44 -0.52 -9.98
N LYS A 28 4.54 0.48 -10.01
CA LYS A 28 3.45 0.59 -9.03
C LYS A 28 2.24 -0.15 -9.55
N VAL A 29 1.67 -1.06 -8.77
CA VAL A 29 0.46 -1.80 -9.17
C VAL A 29 -0.77 -1.17 -8.52
N VAL A 30 -1.73 -0.83 -9.39
CA VAL A 30 -3.01 -0.23 -9.05
C VAL A 30 -4.09 -1.08 -9.71
N ILE A 31 -5.09 -1.49 -8.95
CA ILE A 31 -6.21 -2.29 -9.48
C ILE A 31 -7.32 -1.35 -9.94
N PRO A 32 -7.67 -1.34 -11.23
CA PRO A 32 -8.76 -0.52 -11.72
C PRO A 32 -10.12 -1.19 -11.44
N GLU A 33 -10.95 -0.57 -10.62
CA GLU A 33 -12.34 -1.01 -10.37
C GLU A 33 -13.31 -0.61 -11.50
N VAL A 34 -12.86 0.25 -12.43
CA VAL A 34 -13.68 0.82 -13.51
C VAL A 34 -12.93 0.85 -14.84
N GLU A 35 -13.68 0.85 -15.94
CA GLU A 35 -13.14 0.94 -17.29
C GLU A 35 -12.23 2.17 -17.46
N GLY A 36 -11.06 1.95 -18.07
CA GLY A 36 -10.07 3.00 -18.32
C GLY A 36 -9.26 3.42 -17.09
N ALA A 37 -9.47 2.79 -15.92
CA ALA A 37 -8.83 3.06 -14.62
C ALA A 37 -9.09 4.46 -14.03
N LEU A 38 -9.08 5.50 -14.87
CA LEU A 38 -9.23 6.91 -14.49
C LEU A 38 -8.14 7.34 -13.49
N LEU A 39 -6.88 7.02 -13.81
CA LEU A 39 -5.70 7.38 -13.00
C LEU A 39 -5.56 8.91 -12.85
N SER A 40 -5.40 9.37 -11.62
CA SER A 40 -5.11 10.76 -11.25
C SER A 40 -4.00 10.79 -10.20
N LEU A 41 -3.17 11.83 -10.21
CA LEU A 41 -2.08 12.03 -9.25
C LEU A 41 -2.12 13.47 -8.74
N GLY A 42 -1.92 13.66 -7.43
CA GLY A 42 -1.98 14.94 -6.74
C GLY A 42 -1.26 14.86 -5.39
N ASP A 43 -1.56 15.81 -4.52
CA ASP A 43 -1.02 15.89 -3.15
C ASP A 43 0.52 15.69 -3.02
N PRO A 44 1.31 16.53 -3.72
CA PRO A 44 2.76 16.40 -3.73
C PRO A 44 3.42 16.94 -2.45
N HIS A 45 4.30 16.13 -1.86
CA HIS A 45 5.06 16.47 -0.65
C HIS A 45 6.57 16.51 -0.88
N ALA A 46 7.26 17.50 -0.30
CA ALA A 46 8.73 17.56 -0.31
C ALA A 46 9.34 16.58 0.69
N ALA A 47 8.67 16.39 1.82
CA ALA A 47 9.04 15.45 2.88
C ALA A 47 7.83 15.19 3.79
N GLN A 48 7.76 13.97 4.32
CA GLN A 48 6.80 13.51 5.30
C GLN A 48 7.49 12.47 6.19
N GLY A 49 7.14 12.42 7.47
CA GLY A 49 7.51 11.33 8.35
C GLY A 49 6.38 10.34 8.49
N ASP A 50 6.72 9.10 8.84
CA ASP A 50 5.74 8.09 9.24
C ASP A 50 4.82 8.64 10.33
N SER A 51 3.51 8.55 10.07
CA SER A 51 2.35 9.08 10.83
C SER A 51 1.75 10.41 10.36
N GLU A 52 2.48 11.28 9.66
CA GLU A 52 1.99 12.62 9.30
C GLU A 52 1.39 13.40 10.48
N LEU A 53 2.04 13.33 11.64
CA LEU A 53 1.44 13.65 12.95
C LEU A 53 0.70 15.00 13.03
N ALA A 54 1.18 16.02 12.33
CA ALA A 54 0.65 17.37 12.39
C ALA A 54 -0.58 17.60 11.47
N GLY A 55 -1.00 16.59 10.70
CA GLY A 55 -2.13 16.66 9.78
C GLY A 55 -1.76 16.98 8.33
N THR A 56 -0.53 17.41 8.06
CA THR A 56 -0.03 17.67 6.70
C THR A 56 1.47 17.38 6.62
N ALA A 57 1.97 17.24 5.40
CA ALA A 57 3.38 17.15 5.08
C ALA A 57 4.03 18.53 4.89
N ILE A 58 5.23 18.54 4.29
CA ILE A 58 5.75 19.73 3.61
C ILE A 58 5.12 19.80 2.20
N GLU A 59 3.96 20.43 2.13
CA GLU A 59 3.16 20.59 0.90
C GLU A 59 3.88 21.42 -0.18
N THR A 60 4.02 20.90 -1.41
CA THR A 60 4.64 21.65 -2.52
C THR A 60 4.28 21.10 -3.88
N SER A 61 4.12 21.95 -4.91
CA SER A 61 3.96 21.47 -6.28
C SER A 61 5.17 20.66 -6.79
N LEU A 62 4.90 19.54 -7.47
CA LEU A 62 5.90 18.70 -8.13
C LEU A 62 5.44 18.31 -9.54
N THR A 63 6.40 17.90 -10.38
CA THR A 63 6.12 17.31 -11.69
C THR A 63 6.88 15.99 -11.80
N GLY A 64 6.13 14.89 -11.87
CA GLY A 64 6.68 13.54 -12.05
C GLY A 64 6.53 13.05 -13.49
N LYS A 65 7.46 12.20 -13.92
CA LYS A 65 7.31 11.40 -15.13
C LYS A 65 6.98 9.96 -14.72
N ILE A 66 5.87 9.44 -15.20
CA ILE A 66 5.39 8.10 -14.88
C ILE A 66 5.27 7.24 -16.14
N GLN A 67 5.45 5.94 -15.97
CA GLN A 67 5.07 4.92 -16.94
C GLN A 67 3.89 4.14 -16.37
N VAL A 68 2.93 3.80 -17.21
CA VAL A 68 1.77 3.00 -16.83
C VAL A 68 1.80 1.73 -17.67
N THR A 69 1.80 0.59 -16.98
CA THR A 69 1.75 -0.75 -17.57
C THR A 69 0.45 -1.41 -17.12
N LEU A 70 -0.28 -2.01 -18.06
CA LEU A 70 -1.48 -2.79 -17.76
C LEU A 70 -1.08 -4.27 -17.64
N HIS A 71 -1.40 -4.88 -16.51
CA HIS A 71 -1.34 -6.33 -16.30
C HIS A 71 -2.76 -6.89 -16.37
N LYS A 72 -3.00 -7.87 -17.23
CA LYS A 72 -4.34 -8.45 -17.40
C LYS A 72 -4.58 -9.57 -16.40
N PRO A 73 -5.84 -9.85 -16.01
CA PRO A 73 -6.16 -10.90 -15.04
C PRO A 73 -5.59 -12.28 -15.38
N ASP A 74 -5.50 -12.63 -16.66
CA ASP A 74 -4.92 -13.90 -17.14
C ASP A 74 -3.39 -13.97 -17.04
N GLU A 75 -2.73 -12.84 -16.78
CA GLU A 75 -1.28 -12.71 -16.62
C GLU A 75 -0.85 -12.67 -15.13
N LEU A 76 -1.79 -12.56 -14.20
CA LEU A 76 -1.51 -12.42 -12.77
C LEU A 76 -1.17 -13.74 -12.04
N PRO A 77 -1.74 -14.91 -12.38
CA PRO A 77 -1.44 -16.14 -11.66
C PRO A 77 0.06 -16.49 -11.67
N ALA A 78 0.57 -17.00 -10.55
CA ALA A 78 1.99 -17.30 -10.33
C ALA A 78 2.92 -16.07 -10.45
N THR A 79 2.40 -14.88 -10.15
CA THR A 79 3.20 -13.65 -10.06
C THR A 79 3.03 -13.01 -8.69
N ILE A 80 3.83 -11.98 -8.39
CA ILE A 80 3.67 -11.14 -7.19
C ILE A 80 2.34 -10.36 -7.14
N LEU A 81 1.56 -10.40 -8.22
CA LEU A 81 0.27 -9.73 -8.37
C LEU A 81 -0.91 -10.70 -8.32
N GLU A 82 -0.66 -11.99 -8.08
CA GLU A 82 -1.70 -13.00 -7.96
C GLU A 82 -2.71 -12.63 -6.85
N ASP A 83 -3.99 -12.63 -7.22
CA ASP A 83 -5.13 -12.27 -6.37
C ASP A 83 -4.95 -10.93 -5.61
N LEU A 84 -4.18 -9.98 -6.16
CA LEU A 84 -3.99 -8.68 -5.53
C LEU A 84 -5.34 -7.94 -5.44
N TYR A 85 -5.67 -7.41 -4.25
CA TYR A 85 -6.88 -6.61 -3.97
C TYR A 85 -6.58 -5.32 -3.21
N TYR A 86 -5.31 -4.93 -3.11
CA TYR A 86 -4.85 -3.77 -2.33
C TYR A 86 -3.60 -3.12 -2.97
N PRO A 87 -3.21 -1.91 -2.55
CA PRO A 87 -1.98 -1.27 -3.02
C PRO A 87 -0.75 -2.04 -2.58
N LEU A 88 0.02 -2.51 -3.55
CA LEU A 88 1.34 -3.09 -3.34
C LEU A 88 2.38 -2.13 -3.90
N LEU A 89 3.41 -1.84 -3.10
CA LEU A 89 4.62 -1.18 -3.59
C LEU A 89 5.74 -2.21 -3.70
N GLU A 90 6.48 -2.11 -4.80
CA GLU A 90 7.77 -2.77 -4.99
C GLU A 90 8.90 -1.74 -5.18
N THR A 91 10.06 -1.99 -4.56
CA THR A 91 11.34 -1.31 -4.81
C THR A 91 12.36 -2.31 -5.39
N ASP A 92 13.63 -1.92 -5.54
CA ASP A 92 14.70 -2.87 -5.91
C ASP A 92 14.75 -4.03 -4.90
N ASP A 93 14.63 -3.72 -3.62
CA ASP A 93 15.01 -4.60 -2.52
C ASP A 93 13.84 -4.98 -1.59
N GLU A 94 12.67 -4.35 -1.72
CA GLU A 94 11.58 -4.47 -0.75
C GLU A 94 10.20 -4.59 -1.42
N TYR A 95 9.29 -5.26 -0.73
CA TYR A 95 7.85 -5.15 -0.95
C TYR A 95 7.20 -4.48 0.25
N VAL A 96 6.17 -3.66 -0.01
CA VAL A 96 5.42 -2.99 1.05
C VAL A 96 3.92 -3.10 0.82
N VAL A 97 3.23 -3.64 1.82
CA VAL A 97 1.76 -3.75 1.85
C VAL A 97 1.17 -2.62 2.69
N HIS A 98 -0.05 -2.18 2.36
CA HIS A 98 -0.75 -1.12 3.08
C HIS A 98 -2.03 -1.65 3.71
N GLY A 99 -2.05 -1.69 5.04
CA GLY A 99 -3.24 -1.88 5.84
C GLY A 99 -3.90 -0.56 6.18
N PHE A 100 -5.23 -0.57 6.29
CA PHE A 100 -6.04 0.58 6.67
C PHE A 100 -7.05 0.19 7.74
N SER A 101 -7.61 1.18 8.45
CA SER A 101 -8.67 0.92 9.43
C SER A 101 -9.80 0.07 8.83
N TYR A 102 -10.12 0.31 7.55
CA TYR A 102 -10.99 -0.52 6.72
C TYR A 102 -10.33 -0.78 5.36
N ALA A 103 -10.31 -2.05 4.95
CA ALA A 103 -9.67 -2.53 3.73
C ALA A 103 -10.40 -2.11 2.45
N ASN A 104 -11.72 -1.85 2.55
CA ASN A 104 -12.54 -1.13 1.58
C ASN A 104 -13.62 -0.37 2.36
N TYR A 105 -13.29 0.80 2.90
CA TYR A 105 -14.20 1.53 3.79
C TYR A 105 -15.55 1.88 3.14
N LEU A 106 -15.59 2.12 1.82
CA LEU A 106 -16.83 2.43 1.09
C LEU A 106 -17.81 1.25 1.12
N GLU A 107 -17.29 0.03 0.99
CA GLU A 107 -18.10 -1.18 1.04
C GLU A 107 -18.41 -1.59 2.49
N GLU A 108 -17.38 -1.57 3.36
CA GLU A 108 -17.49 -2.05 4.73
C GLU A 108 -18.35 -1.15 5.63
N LEU A 109 -18.34 0.17 5.39
CA LEU A 109 -19.16 1.14 6.15
C LEU A 109 -20.46 1.53 5.43
N GLY A 110 -20.63 1.13 4.16
CA GLY A 110 -21.86 1.33 3.40
C GLY A 110 -22.15 2.80 3.03
N GLU A 111 -23.44 3.17 2.96
CA GLU A 111 -23.88 4.45 2.40
C GLU A 111 -23.30 5.69 3.09
N THR A 112 -23.01 5.59 4.40
CA THR A 112 -22.48 6.69 5.22
C THR A 112 -20.96 6.64 5.38
N ALA A 113 -20.26 5.75 4.66
CA ALA A 113 -18.82 5.51 4.78
C ALA A 113 -17.96 6.78 4.79
N GLN A 114 -18.24 7.73 3.89
CA GLN A 114 -17.46 8.97 3.76
C GLN A 114 -17.57 9.91 4.97
N GLN A 115 -18.60 9.76 5.80
CA GLN A 115 -18.76 10.51 7.05
C GLN A 115 -18.25 9.69 8.22
N ASP A 116 -18.64 8.41 8.27
CA ASP A 116 -18.39 7.52 9.40
C ASP A 116 -16.91 7.23 9.59
N ILE A 117 -16.12 7.19 8.51
CA ILE A 117 -14.69 6.87 8.54
C ILE A 117 -13.89 7.78 9.48
N TYR A 118 -14.26 9.06 9.60
CA TYR A 118 -13.60 10.02 10.49
C TYR A 118 -13.92 9.81 11.98
N SER A 119 -14.91 8.98 12.29
CA SER A 119 -15.28 8.60 13.67
C SER A 119 -14.87 7.18 14.04
N GLN A 120 -14.36 6.40 13.06
CA GLN A 120 -14.06 4.98 13.20
C GLN A 120 -12.60 4.64 12.89
N SER A 121 -11.73 5.65 12.82
CA SER A 121 -10.28 5.51 12.62
C SER A 121 -9.64 4.65 13.72
N SER A 122 -8.76 3.71 13.36
CA SER A 122 -8.08 2.85 14.34
C SER A 122 -6.78 2.27 13.80
N ILE A 123 -5.68 2.52 14.53
CA ILE A 123 -4.39 1.88 14.28
C ILE A 123 -4.50 0.36 14.48
N ASP A 124 -5.28 -0.10 15.46
CA ASP A 124 -5.44 -1.54 15.73
C ASP A 124 -6.12 -2.25 14.55
N LEU A 125 -7.14 -1.62 13.96
CA LEU A 125 -7.79 -2.15 12.77
C LEU A 125 -6.84 -2.13 11.56
N ALA A 126 -6.08 -1.04 11.39
CA ALA A 126 -5.09 -0.90 10.33
C ALA A 126 -3.97 -1.93 10.41
N MET A 127 -3.46 -2.19 11.63
CA MET A 127 -2.47 -3.24 11.87
C MET A 127 -3.03 -4.63 11.55
N ARG A 128 -4.29 -4.90 11.92
CA ARG A 128 -4.96 -6.17 11.60
C ARG A 128 -5.14 -6.35 10.09
N ASP A 129 -5.43 -5.28 9.36
CA ASP A 129 -5.51 -5.31 7.90
C ASP A 129 -4.13 -5.51 7.25
N ALA A 130 -3.10 -4.80 7.71
CA ALA A 130 -1.71 -4.98 7.26
C ALA A 130 -1.24 -6.44 7.47
N PHE A 131 -1.57 -7.03 8.62
CA PHE A 131 -1.34 -8.45 8.90
C PHE A 131 -2.01 -9.36 7.86
N ARG A 132 -3.31 -9.15 7.57
CA ARG A 132 -4.06 -9.97 6.60
C ARG A 132 -3.45 -9.86 5.20
N LYS A 133 -3.05 -8.66 4.79
CA LYS A 133 -2.45 -8.39 3.48
C LYS A 133 -1.06 -8.98 3.35
N MET A 134 -0.20 -8.85 4.37
CA MET A 134 1.11 -9.50 4.38
C MET A 134 0.98 -11.02 4.38
N ARG A 135 0.06 -11.57 5.19
CA ARG A 135 -0.25 -13.00 5.18
C ARG A 135 -0.69 -13.47 3.79
N HIS A 136 -1.61 -12.73 3.17
CA HIS A 136 -2.04 -12.99 1.79
C HIS A 136 -0.86 -12.98 0.82
N PHE A 137 -0.04 -11.93 0.84
CA PHE A 137 1.13 -11.81 -0.05
C PHE A 137 2.06 -13.01 0.09
N LEU A 138 2.43 -13.38 1.32
CA LEU A 138 3.33 -14.49 1.60
C LEU A 138 2.75 -15.85 1.21
N MET A 139 1.46 -16.08 1.48
CA MET A 139 0.83 -17.37 1.16
C MET A 139 0.59 -17.52 -0.34
N THR A 140 0.01 -16.50 -0.97
CA THR A 140 -0.40 -16.55 -2.39
C THR A 140 0.81 -16.49 -3.31
N THR A 141 1.74 -15.56 -3.07
CA THR A 141 2.81 -15.28 -4.04
C THR A 141 4.14 -15.94 -3.71
N GLN A 142 4.36 -16.32 -2.44
CA GLN A 142 5.61 -16.94 -1.98
C GLN A 142 5.43 -18.41 -1.59
N GLY A 143 4.21 -18.96 -1.74
CA GLY A 143 3.90 -20.37 -1.52
C GLY A 143 4.04 -20.83 -0.06
N LEU A 144 4.03 -19.91 0.91
CA LEU A 144 4.12 -20.25 2.33
C LEU A 144 2.78 -20.75 2.87
N SER A 145 2.83 -21.68 3.82
CA SER A 145 1.66 -21.98 4.66
C SER A 145 1.33 -20.81 5.59
N GLU A 146 0.14 -20.83 6.20
CA GLU A 146 -0.26 -19.79 7.15
C GLU A 146 0.69 -19.73 8.36
N ASP A 147 1.09 -20.88 8.91
CA ASP A 147 2.02 -20.94 10.06
C ASP A 147 3.40 -20.38 9.69
N GLU A 148 3.91 -20.69 8.49
CA GLU A 148 5.18 -20.14 7.97
C GLU A 148 5.09 -18.64 7.74
N ALA A 149 3.99 -18.16 7.15
CA ALA A 149 3.78 -16.74 6.90
C ALA A 149 3.72 -15.94 8.21
N ILE A 150 2.97 -16.44 9.22
CA ILE A 150 2.88 -15.81 10.54
C ILE A 150 4.25 -15.81 11.23
N SER A 151 4.96 -16.93 11.18
CA SER A 151 6.29 -17.03 11.78
C SER A 151 7.27 -16.06 11.13
N LEU A 152 7.32 -16.02 9.80
CA LEU A 152 8.21 -15.14 9.04
C LEU A 152 7.90 -13.67 9.30
N MET A 153 6.63 -13.25 9.19
CA MET A 153 6.28 -11.84 9.37
C MET A 153 6.52 -11.34 10.80
N SER A 154 6.51 -12.25 11.79
CA SER A 154 6.78 -11.88 13.18
C SER A 154 8.26 -11.55 13.44
N VAL A 155 9.17 -11.96 12.55
CA VAL A 155 10.63 -11.83 12.75
C VAL A 155 11.36 -11.10 11.63
N ALA A 156 10.73 -10.95 10.46
CA ALA A 156 11.35 -10.40 9.26
C ALA A 156 10.51 -9.33 8.54
N VAL A 157 9.32 -8.99 9.06
CA VAL A 157 8.50 -7.89 8.56
C VAL A 157 8.45 -6.79 9.60
N ASP A 158 8.78 -5.57 9.17
CA ASP A 158 8.63 -4.37 9.98
C ASP A 158 7.29 -3.71 9.68
N PHE A 159 6.47 -3.49 10.70
CA PHE A 159 5.20 -2.78 10.59
C PHE A 159 5.34 -1.36 11.15
N GLY A 160 4.96 -0.37 10.35
CA GLY A 160 5.06 1.06 10.66
C GLY A 160 3.74 1.80 10.44
N VAL A 161 3.58 2.95 11.08
CA VAL A 161 2.38 3.79 10.91
C VAL A 161 2.58 4.67 9.68
N THR A 162 1.69 4.58 8.70
CA THR A 162 1.75 5.40 7.48
C THR A 162 1.26 6.82 7.77
N GLN A 163 0.02 6.93 8.26
CA GLN A 163 -0.62 8.18 8.65
C GLN A 163 -1.72 7.93 9.68
N ILE A 164 -2.06 8.97 10.44
CA ILE A 164 -3.17 8.96 11.41
C ILE A 164 -4.06 10.22 11.34
N VAL A 165 -4.23 10.78 10.15
CA VAL A 165 -4.85 12.12 9.99
C VAL A 165 -6.00 12.17 8.99
N ASP A 166 -6.31 11.04 8.35
CA ASP A 166 -7.12 10.98 7.13
C ASP A 166 -8.50 10.33 7.25
N GLY A 167 -8.93 10.07 8.47
CA GLY A 167 -10.07 9.20 8.73
C GLY A 167 -9.71 7.72 8.58
N ASN A 168 -9.34 7.24 7.40
CA ASN A 168 -8.94 5.83 7.24
C ASN A 168 -7.44 5.66 7.53
N TRP A 169 -7.07 5.58 8.80
CA TRP A 169 -5.66 5.50 9.22
C TRP A 169 -4.93 4.29 8.65
N GLY A 170 -3.63 4.45 8.40
CA GLY A 170 -2.82 3.48 7.66
C GLY A 170 -1.65 2.89 8.45
N VAL A 171 -1.37 1.62 8.22
CA VAL A 171 -0.17 0.89 8.68
C VAL A 171 0.45 0.20 7.47
N HIS A 172 1.75 0.31 7.29
CA HIS A 172 2.48 -0.40 6.24
C HIS A 172 3.28 -1.57 6.82
N GLY A 173 3.43 -2.65 6.05
CA GLY A 173 4.31 -3.77 6.37
C GLY A 173 5.39 -3.93 5.31
N VAL A 174 6.67 -3.85 5.71
CA VAL A 174 7.84 -3.91 4.83
C VAL A 174 8.52 -5.27 4.95
N ILE A 175 8.77 -5.92 3.81
CA ILE A 175 9.57 -7.15 3.74
C ILE A 175 10.67 -6.99 2.70
N LYS A 176 11.88 -7.42 3.05
CA LYS A 176 13.00 -7.45 2.10
C LYS A 176 12.89 -8.65 1.17
N LYS A 177 13.28 -8.47 -0.09
CA LYS A 177 13.26 -9.55 -1.09
C LYS A 177 14.28 -10.65 -0.79
N ASP A 178 15.37 -10.32 -0.09
CA ASP A 178 16.45 -11.25 0.23
C ASP A 178 16.09 -12.27 1.32
N VAL A 179 15.05 -12.02 2.13
CA VAL A 179 14.52 -12.98 3.10
C VAL A 179 13.50 -13.94 2.50
N LEU A 180 13.02 -13.66 1.29
CA LEU A 180 12.06 -14.50 0.59
C LEU A 180 12.77 -15.68 -0.09
N PRO A 181 12.08 -16.83 -0.25
CA PRO A 181 12.62 -17.94 -1.03
C PRO A 181 12.98 -17.46 -2.44
N SER A 182 14.14 -17.86 -2.94
CA SER A 182 14.49 -17.58 -4.34
C SER A 182 13.49 -18.28 -5.26
N ALA A 183 12.89 -17.52 -6.18
CA ALA A 183 12.05 -18.04 -7.25
C ALA A 183 12.84 -18.93 -8.23
#